data_AF-A0A2S6AYX8-F1
#
_entry.id   AF-A0A2S6AYX8-F1
#
_cell.length_a   1.000
_cell.length_b   1.000
_cell.length_c   1.000
_cell.angle_alpha   90.00
_cell.angle_beta   90.00
_cell.angle_gamma   90.00
#
_symmetry.space_group_name_H-M   'P 1'
#
loop_
_entity.id
_entity.type
_entity.pdbx_description
1 polymer ?
#
loop_
_entity_poly.entity_id
_entity_poly.type
_entity_poly.pdbx_seq_one_letter_code
_entity_poly.pdbx_strand_id
1 'polypeptide(L)'
;TEGFTASLKGQKRTWLPMNSSMIATERLTAEQWATIGWEGRETLGDMAHAYMYAQRTADDRIALGGRGVPYRFGSRTDNDGRTQQ
;
A
#
# COMPACT_ATOMS: atom_id res chain seq x y z
N THR A 1 1.46 -9.01 -12.00
CA THR A 1 0.87 -8.54 -13.28
C THR A 1 0.44 -7.08 -13.24
N GLU A 2 0.28 -6.45 -12.07
CA GLU A 2 -0.30 -5.10 -11.96
C GLU A 2 0.57 -3.95 -12.51
N GLY A 3 1.90 -4.07 -12.48
CA GLY A 3 2.80 -2.94 -12.79
C GLY A 3 2.91 -2.52 -14.26
N PHE A 4 2.52 -3.37 -15.22
CA PHE A 4 2.69 -3.08 -16.66
C PHE A 4 1.40 -3.20 -17.48
N THR A 5 0.33 -3.74 -16.90
CA THR A 5 -0.91 -4.04 -17.66
C THR A 5 -1.60 -2.77 -18.15
N ALA A 6 -1.43 -1.64 -17.44
CA ALA A 6 -1.99 -0.35 -17.83
C ALA A 6 -1.43 0.20 -19.16
N SER A 7 -0.25 -0.25 -19.60
CA SER A 7 0.38 0.19 -20.85
C SER A 7 0.21 -0.80 -22.02
N LEU A 8 -0.56 -1.89 -21.83
CA LEU A 8 -0.78 -2.89 -22.86
C LEU A 8 -1.49 -2.27 -24.08
N LYS A 9 -0.88 -2.44 -25.26
CA LYS A 9 -1.38 -1.86 -26.53
C LYS A 9 -2.83 -2.29 -26.77
N GLY A 10 -3.69 -1.30 -27.06
CA GLY A 10 -5.11 -1.52 -27.33
C GLY A 10 -6.01 -1.67 -26.10
N GLN A 11 -5.46 -1.71 -24.88
CA GLN A 11 -6.24 -1.97 -23.65
C GLN A 11 -6.40 -0.73 -22.74
N LYS A 12 -6.04 0.46 -23.22
CA LYS A 12 -6.05 1.72 -22.45
C LYS A 12 -7.38 2.02 -21.75
N ARG A 13 -8.51 1.61 -22.33
CA ARG A 13 -9.87 1.85 -21.80
C ARG A 13 -10.47 0.64 -21.09
N THR A 14 -9.78 -0.50 -21.14
CA THR A 14 -10.18 -1.75 -20.47
C THR A 14 -9.62 -1.80 -19.06
N TRP A 15 -8.40 -1.29 -18.86
CA TRP A 15 -7.72 -1.29 -17.57
C TRP A 15 -7.71 0.09 -16.92
N LEU A 16 -8.18 0.15 -15.67
CA LEU A 16 -8.10 1.32 -14.83
C LEU A 16 -6.91 1.17 -13.86
N PRO A 17 -5.78 1.88 -14.04
CA PRO A 17 -4.68 1.81 -13.09
C PRO A 17 -5.09 2.45 -11.76
N MET A 18 -4.98 1.68 -10.69
CA MET A 18 -5.31 2.10 -9.33
C MET A 18 -4.07 1.94 -8.45
N ASN A 19 -3.67 3.01 -7.79
CA ASN A 19 -2.44 3.05 -7.01
C ASN A 19 -2.79 3.11 -5.53
N SER A 20 -1.99 2.42 -4.72
CA SER A 20 -1.99 2.56 -3.27
C SER A 20 -0.69 3.21 -2.84
N SER A 21 -0.73 3.93 -1.73
CA SER A 21 0.48 4.43 -1.08
C SER A 21 0.73 3.59 0.18
N MET A 22 1.98 3.27 0.43
CA MET A 22 2.42 2.54 1.62
C MET A 22 3.66 3.20 2.20
N ILE A 23 3.78 3.11 3.52
CA ILE A 23 4.99 3.44 4.27
C ILE A 23 5.36 2.25 5.15
N ALA A 24 6.61 2.21 5.58
CA ALA A 24 7.07 1.26 6.59
C ALA A 24 7.76 2.03 7.71
N THR A 25 7.54 1.59 8.95
CA THR A 25 8.30 2.11 10.09
C THR A 25 9.77 1.71 9.98
N GLU A 26 10.62 2.28 10.83
CA GLU A 26 11.88 1.63 11.19
C GLU A 26 11.63 0.25 11.83
N ARG A 27 12.69 -0.55 11.99
CA ARG A 27 12.58 -1.82 12.69
C ARG A 27 12.27 -1.54 14.15
N LEU A 28 11.19 -2.11 14.65
CA LEU A 28 10.79 -1.93 16.03
C LEU A 28 11.53 -2.94 16.92
N THR A 29 11.85 -2.51 18.14
CA THR A 29 12.46 -3.38 19.14
C THR A 29 11.46 -4.40 19.67
N ALA A 30 11.97 -5.46 20.30
CA ALA A 30 11.12 -6.45 20.95
C ALA A 30 10.21 -5.84 22.04
N GLU A 31 10.70 -4.84 22.77
CA GLU A 31 9.93 -4.13 23.80
C GLU A 31 8.79 -3.31 23.20
N GLN A 32 9.03 -2.64 22.06
CA GLN A 32 7.98 -1.93 21.33
C GLN A 32 6.89 -2.91 20.83
N TRP A 33 7.29 -4.06 20.28
CA TRP A 33 6.33 -5.10 19.87
C TRP A 33 5.54 -5.67 21.05
N ALA A 34 6.19 -5.91 22.19
CA ALA A 34 5.52 -6.36 23.41
C ALA A 34 4.48 -5.34 23.90
N THR A 35 4.78 -4.05 23.77
CA THR A 35 3.86 -2.95 24.13
C THR A 35 2.67 -2.86 23.17
N ILE A 36 2.89 -3.09 21.87
CA ILE A 36 1.83 -3.10 20.85
C ILE A 36 0.86 -4.28 21.07
N GLY A 37 1.36 -5.41 21.58
CA GLY A 37 0.54 -6.60 21.87
C GLY A 37 0.10 -7.37 20.63
N TRP A 38 0.70 -7.09 19.46
CA TRP A 38 0.44 -7.80 18.21
C TRP A 38 1.53 -8.85 17.97
N GLU A 39 1.31 -10.04 18.53
CA GLU A 39 2.30 -11.13 18.52
C GLU A 39 2.41 -11.82 17.17
N GLY A 40 1.28 -11.95 16.47
CA GLY A 40 1.21 -12.60 15.17
C GLY A 40 1.71 -11.74 14.01
N ARG A 41 1.57 -12.30 12.79
CA ARG A 41 1.95 -11.65 11.52
C ARG A 41 0.76 -11.59 10.56
N GLU A 42 -0.44 -11.58 11.12
CA GLU A 42 -1.69 -11.44 10.39
C GLU A 42 -1.65 -10.16 9.54
N THR A 43 -2.50 -10.07 8.53
CA THR A 43 -2.75 -8.80 7.85
C THR A 43 -3.98 -8.18 8.49
N LEU A 44 -3.83 -6.97 9.02
CA LEU A 44 -4.96 -6.18 9.51
C LEU A 44 -5.58 -5.43 8.35
N GLY A 45 -6.91 -5.32 8.37
CA GLY A 45 -7.67 -4.47 7.46
C GLY A 45 -8.66 -3.63 8.25
N ASP A 46 -8.78 -2.35 7.90
CA ASP A 46 -9.84 -1.47 8.40
C ASP A 46 -10.69 -0.96 7.23
N MET A 47 -11.99 -0.83 7.47
CA MET A 47 -12.98 -0.31 6.52
C MET A 47 -13.61 1.01 7.01
N ALA A 48 -13.26 1.50 8.20
CA ALA A 48 -13.91 2.66 8.79
C ALA A 48 -13.60 3.98 8.05
N HIS A 49 -12.37 4.20 7.58
CA HIS A 49 -11.98 5.52 7.02
C HIS A 49 -11.18 5.51 5.71
N ALA A 50 -10.70 4.36 5.26
CA ALA A 50 -10.16 4.09 3.92
C ALA A 50 -9.87 2.59 3.90
N TYR A 51 -9.77 1.96 2.73
CA TYR A 51 -9.20 0.62 2.63
C TYR A 51 -7.75 0.67 3.12
N MET A 52 -7.56 0.42 4.42
CA MET A 52 -6.28 0.42 5.10
C MET A 52 -5.88 -1.02 5.33
N TYR A 53 -4.60 -1.28 5.18
CA TYR A 53 -4.00 -2.54 5.56
C TYR A 53 -2.71 -2.27 6.32
N ALA A 54 -2.41 -3.15 7.27
CA ALA A 54 -1.13 -3.18 7.98
C ALA A 54 -0.65 -4.62 8.20
N GLN A 55 0.66 -4.82 8.18
CA GLN A 55 1.26 -6.12 8.47
C GLN A 55 2.65 -5.96 9.08
N ARG A 56 3.00 -6.85 10.02
CA ARG A 56 4.35 -7.00 10.54
C ARG A 56 5.27 -7.66 9.50
N THR A 57 6.30 -6.94 9.04
CA THR A 57 7.28 -7.47 8.07
C THR A 57 8.23 -8.49 8.70
N ALA A 58 8.84 -9.35 7.90
CA ALA A 58 9.80 -10.36 8.38
C ALA A 58 11.00 -9.78 9.15
N ASP A 59 11.33 -8.50 8.90
CA ASP A 59 12.39 -7.76 9.60
C ASP A 59 11.86 -6.81 10.70
N ASP A 60 10.64 -7.07 11.19
CA ASP A 60 10.02 -6.46 12.37
C ASP A 60 9.67 -4.96 12.26
N ARG A 61 9.19 -4.55 11.09
CA ARG A 61 8.56 -3.24 10.85
C ARG A 61 7.05 -3.40 10.81
N ILE A 62 6.35 -2.28 10.91
CA ILE A 62 4.95 -2.19 10.48
C ILE A 62 4.94 -1.60 9.07
N ALA A 63 4.53 -2.41 8.08
CA ALA A 63 4.16 -1.91 6.76
C ALA A 63 2.68 -1.57 6.78
N LEU A 64 2.33 -0.33 6.42
CA LEU A 64 0.95 0.14 6.44
C LEU A 64 0.67 1.04 5.24
N GLY A 65 -0.56 0.98 4.75
CA GLY A 65 -0.95 1.74 3.58
C GLY A 65 -2.42 1.59 3.22
N GLY A 66 -2.78 2.18 2.09
CA GLY A 66 -4.15 2.17 1.60
C GLY A 66 -4.33 2.90 0.27
N ARG A 67 -5.56 2.88 -0.22
CA ARG A 67 -5.95 3.66 -1.40
C ARG A 67 -6.29 5.09 -0.96
N GLY A 68 -5.29 5.99 -1.02
CA GLY A 68 -5.44 7.42 -0.77
C GLY A 68 -6.21 8.15 -1.88
N VAL A 69 -5.50 8.81 -2.81
CA VAL A 69 -6.05 9.30 -4.09
C VAL A 69 -5.63 8.32 -5.20
N PRO A 70 -6.38 7.23 -5.42
CA PRO A 70 -5.83 6.05 -6.08
C PRO A 70 -5.80 6.18 -7.60
N TYR A 71 -6.52 7.14 -8.18
CA TYR A 71 -6.58 7.39 -9.62
C TYR A 71 -5.91 8.71 -9.97
N ARG A 72 -5.04 8.68 -10.99
CA ARG A 72 -4.54 9.88 -11.66
C ARG A 72 -5.30 10.05 -12.96
N PHE A 73 -5.86 11.24 -13.18
CA PHE A 73 -6.67 11.53 -14.35
C PHE A 73 -6.00 11.10 -15.67
N GLY A 74 -6.78 10.45 -16.55
CA GLY A 74 -6.30 9.97 -17.85
C GLY A 74 -5.48 8.68 -17.78
N SER A 75 -5.65 7.87 -16.73
CA SER A 75 -4.88 6.65 -16.48
C SER A 75 -3.36 6.88 -16.42
N ARG A 76 -2.94 8.04 -15.89
CA ARG A 76 -1.52 8.34 -15.69
C ARG A 76 -0.94 7.48 -14.57
N THR A 77 0.33 7.14 -14.68
CA THR A 77 1.11 6.49 -13.62
C THR A 77 2.31 7.36 -13.27
N ASP A 78 2.95 7.08 -12.14
CA ASP A 78 4.23 7.68 -11.77
C ASP A 78 5.30 6.60 -11.72
N ASN A 79 6.57 7.00 -11.86
CA ASN A 79 7.71 6.08 -11.83
C ASN A 79 8.49 6.14 -10.51
N ASP A 80 8.21 7.14 -9.67
CA ASP A 80 9.04 7.50 -8.51
C ASP A 80 8.25 7.44 -7.19
N GLY A 81 7.09 6.78 -7.19
CA GLY A 81 6.24 6.61 -6.01
C GLY A 81 5.68 7.91 -5.41
N ARG A 82 5.68 9.02 -6.17
CA ARG A 82 5.18 10.32 -5.69
C ARG A 82 3.71 10.22 -5.32
N THR A 83 3.36 10.73 -4.15
CA THR A 83 1.96 10.89 -3.75
C THR A 83 1.37 12.15 -4.36
N GLN A 84 0.07 12.16 -4.63
CA GLN A 84 -0.63 13.37 -5.05
C GLN A 84 -0.75 14.32 -3.83
N GLN A 85 -0.55 15.63 -4.03
CA GLN A 85 -0.84 16.66 -3.02
C GLN A 85 -2.32 17.02 -3.03
#